data_AF-A0A828XX72-F1
#
_entry.id   AF-A0A828XX72-F1
#
_cell.length_a   1.000
_cell.length_b   1.000
_cell.length_c   1.000
_cell.angle_alpha   90.00
_cell.angle_beta   90.00
_cell.angle_gamma   90.00
#
_symmetry.space_group_name_H-M   'P 1'
#
loop_
_entity.id
_entity.type
_entity.pdbx_description
1 polymer ?
#
loop_
_entity_poly.entity_id
_entity_poly.type
_entity_poly.pdbx_seq_one_letter_code
_entity_poly.pdbx_strand_id
1 'polypeptide(L)'
;MANMKKLKFIILLFCLVVLFSCSPKEEQFTEGVKYLGGLNPKGEEEFKKIGLNARDIAKERLMKELLKFKEAIEAKNYHRVTHLSTSRISQSIQRAYNIPSEYDAMEAWVKSFETGKAWCEYDLLFKDKIVSYEIEPLQASEYNDFDGKSSKRMTFYVYLRKEGQTGKLTLENSHVLVFEGKHYRTDQWGRFSIDAFLNHCPILSPEEEERAKEFESSHPDESR
;
A
#
# COMPACT_ATOMS: atom_id res chain seq x y z
N MET A 1 -58.33 -17.46 -6.79
CA MET A 1 -57.51 -16.27 -7.15
C MET A 1 -56.56 -15.78 -6.02
N ALA A 2 -56.17 -16.62 -5.05
CA ALA A 2 -55.30 -16.19 -3.93
C ALA A 2 -53.83 -16.69 -3.99
N ASN A 3 -53.52 -17.70 -4.82
CA ASN A 3 -52.18 -18.32 -4.86
C ASN A 3 -51.17 -17.62 -5.78
N MET A 4 -51.60 -16.98 -6.86
CA MET A 4 -50.68 -16.30 -7.79
C MET A 4 -50.09 -14.99 -7.22
N LYS A 5 -50.76 -14.36 -6.25
CA LYS A 5 -50.28 -13.13 -5.60
C LYS A 5 -49.17 -13.42 -4.58
N LYS A 6 -49.28 -14.53 -3.82
CA LYS A 6 -48.26 -14.95 -2.85
C LYS A 6 -46.96 -15.39 -3.52
N LEU A 7 -47.03 -16.12 -4.64
CA LEU A 7 -45.84 -16.57 -5.37
C LEU A 7 -45.06 -15.39 -5.98
N LYS A 8 -45.76 -14.39 -6.55
CA LYS A 8 -45.14 -13.16 -7.05
C LYS A 8 -44.46 -12.34 -5.95
N PHE A 9 -45.06 -12.29 -4.75
CA PHE A 9 -44.49 -11.57 -3.60
C PHE A 9 -43.22 -12.25 -3.05
N ILE A 10 -43.20 -13.59 -3.03
CA ILE A 10 -42.03 -14.38 -2.60
C ILE A 10 -40.89 -14.26 -3.61
N ILE A 11 -41.17 -14.30 -4.92
CA ILE A 11 -40.15 -14.08 -5.96
C ILE A 11 -39.60 -12.65 -5.90
N LEU A 12 -40.45 -11.64 -5.67
CA LEU A 12 -40.02 -10.25 -5.53
C LEU A 12 -39.12 -10.05 -4.30
N LEU A 13 -39.43 -10.69 -3.17
CA LEU A 13 -38.57 -10.68 -1.97
C LEU A 13 -37.25 -11.42 -2.20
N PHE A 14 -37.25 -12.56 -2.90
CA PHE A 14 -36.03 -13.30 -3.20
C PHE A 14 -35.12 -12.51 -4.17
N CYS A 15 -35.70 -11.83 -5.17
CA CYS A 15 -34.95 -10.93 -6.04
C CYS A 15 -34.41 -9.69 -5.30
N LEU A 16 -35.12 -9.14 -4.30
CA LEU A 16 -34.63 -8.04 -3.48
C LEU A 16 -33.50 -8.46 -2.53
N VAL A 17 -33.56 -9.67 -1.96
CA VAL A 17 -32.50 -10.19 -1.07
C VAL A 17 -31.23 -10.54 -1.84
N VAL A 18 -31.35 -11.03 -3.09
CA VAL A 18 -30.19 -11.32 -3.97
C VAL A 18 -29.56 -10.03 -4.54
N LEU A 19 -30.31 -8.93 -4.67
CA LEU A 19 -29.72 -7.63 -5.07
C LEU A 19 -28.88 -6.97 -3.96
N PHE A 20 -28.98 -7.45 -2.71
CA PHE A 20 -28.14 -7.00 -1.59
C PHE A 20 -27.04 -7.99 -1.20
N SER A 21 -26.86 -9.10 -1.92
CA SER A 21 -25.74 -10.02 -1.69
C SER A 21 -24.48 -9.52 -2.41
N CYS A 22 -23.64 -8.81 -1.64
CA CYS A 22 -22.19 -8.65 -1.79
C CYS A 22 -21.64 -8.44 -3.21
N SER A 23 -21.75 -7.21 -3.73
CA SER A 23 -20.76 -6.69 -4.67
C SER A 23 -19.67 -5.94 -3.91
N PRO A 24 -18.41 -5.92 -4.38
CA PRO A 24 -17.36 -5.08 -3.83
C PRO A 24 -17.89 -3.66 -3.65
N LYS A 25 -18.02 -3.20 -2.41
CA LYS A 25 -18.58 -1.88 -2.14
C LYS A 25 -17.41 -0.90 -2.23
N GLU A 26 -17.08 -0.53 -3.46
CA GLU A 26 -16.22 0.62 -3.69
C GLU A 26 -16.80 1.80 -2.90
N GLU A 27 -15.98 2.41 -2.05
CA GLU A 27 -16.35 3.55 -1.23
C GLU A 27 -15.48 4.75 -1.58
N GLN A 28 -16.08 5.88 -1.90
CA GLN A 28 -15.36 7.14 -1.98
C GLN A 28 -15.09 7.65 -0.57
N PHE A 29 -13.81 7.78 -0.18
CA PHE A 29 -13.43 8.35 1.12
C PHE A 29 -13.42 9.88 1.08
N THR A 30 -12.81 10.44 0.04
CA THR A 30 -12.78 11.88 -0.27
C THR A 30 -12.51 12.06 -1.76
N GLU A 31 -12.55 13.28 -2.29
CA GLU A 31 -12.24 13.55 -3.70
C GLU A 31 -10.91 12.90 -4.13
N GLY A 32 -10.98 12.10 -5.20
CA GLY A 32 -9.82 11.41 -5.75
C GLY A 32 -9.28 10.25 -4.89
N VAL A 33 -9.90 9.87 -3.77
CA VAL A 33 -9.47 8.72 -2.95
C VAL A 33 -10.62 7.73 -2.74
N LYS A 34 -10.41 6.48 -3.17
CA LYS A 34 -11.39 5.40 -3.11
C LYS A 34 -10.86 4.20 -2.34
N TYR A 35 -11.75 3.47 -1.69
CA TYR A 35 -11.48 2.18 -1.09
C TYR A 35 -12.17 1.08 -1.90
N LEU A 36 -11.40 0.08 -2.30
CA LEU A 36 -11.79 -1.03 -3.16
C LEU A 36 -12.26 -2.22 -2.31
N GLY A 37 -13.30 -2.01 -1.49
CA GLY A 37 -13.80 -3.03 -0.58
C GLY A 37 -14.36 -4.25 -1.31
N GLY A 38 -13.95 -5.45 -0.92
CA GLY A 38 -14.38 -6.72 -1.52
C GLY A 38 -13.67 -7.11 -2.82
N LEU A 39 -12.75 -6.29 -3.35
CA LEU A 39 -11.96 -6.62 -4.54
C LEU A 39 -10.83 -7.62 -4.25
N ASN A 40 -10.28 -7.58 -3.03
CA ASN A 40 -9.38 -8.61 -2.51
C ASN A 40 -9.96 -9.25 -1.22
N PRO A 41 -10.89 -10.23 -1.35
CA PRO A 41 -11.50 -10.88 -0.19
C PRO A 41 -10.51 -11.58 0.73
N LYS A 42 -9.42 -12.13 0.16
CA LYS A 42 -8.35 -12.79 0.93
C LYS A 42 -7.63 -11.79 1.83
N GLY A 43 -7.24 -10.64 1.28
CA GLY A 43 -6.64 -9.55 2.05
C GLY A 43 -7.56 -9.10 3.18
N GLU A 44 -8.84 -8.84 2.91
CA GLU A 44 -9.80 -8.47 3.97
C GLU A 44 -9.97 -9.55 5.05
N GLU A 45 -9.93 -10.82 4.67
CA GLU A 45 -10.03 -11.94 5.60
C GLU A 45 -8.84 -11.97 6.57
N GLU A 46 -7.63 -11.67 6.11
CA GLU A 46 -6.46 -11.58 6.97
C GLU A 46 -6.58 -10.49 8.04
N PHE A 47 -7.07 -9.30 7.67
CA PHE A 47 -7.35 -8.25 8.65
C PHE A 47 -8.38 -8.73 9.68
N LYS A 48 -9.48 -9.35 9.23
CA LYS A 48 -10.54 -9.86 10.11
C LYS A 48 -10.03 -10.94 11.06
N LYS A 49 -9.16 -11.84 10.59
CA LYS A 49 -8.56 -12.93 11.40
C LYS A 49 -7.83 -12.42 12.64
N ILE A 50 -7.22 -11.24 12.55
CA ILE A 50 -6.46 -10.62 13.65
C ILE A 50 -7.24 -9.48 14.33
N GLY A 51 -8.57 -9.46 14.17
CA GLY A 51 -9.46 -8.50 14.82
C GLY A 51 -9.38 -7.07 14.27
N LEU A 52 -8.87 -6.88 13.05
CA LEU A 52 -8.79 -5.58 12.39
C LEU A 52 -9.89 -5.38 11.35
N ASN A 53 -10.25 -4.12 11.10
CA ASN A 53 -11.09 -3.71 9.99
C ASN A 53 -10.27 -2.92 8.98
N ALA A 54 -10.00 -3.52 7.82
CA ALA A 54 -9.15 -2.93 6.79
C ALA A 54 -9.69 -1.58 6.28
N ARG A 55 -11.00 -1.46 6.07
CA ARG A 55 -11.66 -0.24 5.61
C ARG A 55 -11.47 0.89 6.61
N ASP A 56 -11.72 0.62 7.90
CA ASP A 56 -11.63 1.66 8.93
C ASP A 56 -10.18 2.10 9.15
N ILE A 57 -9.23 1.18 9.12
CA ILE A 57 -7.81 1.50 9.15
C ILE A 57 -7.40 2.33 7.95
N ALA A 58 -7.85 1.96 6.74
CA ALA A 58 -7.57 2.72 5.54
C ALA A 58 -8.09 4.16 5.66
N LYS A 59 -9.33 4.32 6.16
CA LYS A 59 -9.99 5.62 6.30
C LYS A 59 -9.39 6.49 7.41
N GLU A 60 -9.10 5.92 8.57
CA GLU A 60 -8.71 6.69 9.75
C GLU A 60 -7.20 6.86 9.93
N ARG A 61 -6.41 5.93 9.37
CA ARG A 61 -4.97 5.85 9.56
C ARG A 61 -4.22 6.10 8.25
N LEU A 62 -4.39 5.25 7.23
CA LEU A 62 -3.67 5.38 5.96
C LEU A 62 -3.98 6.70 5.25
N MET A 63 -5.24 7.12 5.24
CA MET A 63 -5.68 8.35 4.57
C MET A 63 -4.88 9.59 4.98
N LYS A 64 -4.43 9.67 6.24
CA LYS A 64 -3.60 10.79 6.72
C LYS A 64 -2.30 10.91 5.95
N GLU A 65 -1.61 9.79 5.75
CA GLU A 65 -0.33 9.75 5.04
C GLU A 65 -0.53 9.82 3.53
N LEU A 66 -1.61 9.22 3.01
CA LEU A 66 -1.96 9.30 1.60
C LEU A 66 -2.30 10.73 1.14
N LEU A 67 -3.00 11.52 1.97
CA LEU A 67 -3.26 12.93 1.67
C LEU A 67 -1.98 13.76 1.68
N LYS A 68 -1.06 13.51 2.62
CA LYS A 68 0.26 14.15 2.63
C LYS A 68 1.07 13.78 1.39
N PHE A 69 0.95 12.54 0.93
CA PHE A 69 1.59 12.05 -0.29
C PHE A 69 1.04 12.74 -1.54
N LYS A 70 -0.29 12.80 -1.67
CA LYS A 70 -0.98 13.51 -2.75
C LYS A 70 -0.54 14.98 -2.84
N GLU A 71 -0.55 15.69 -1.71
CA GLU A 71 -0.09 17.08 -1.63
C GLU A 71 1.38 17.23 -2.05
N ALA A 72 2.25 16.28 -1.65
CA ALA A 72 3.66 16.29 -2.02
C ALA A 72 3.88 16.09 -3.53
N ILE A 73 3.10 15.22 -4.17
CA ILE A 73 3.12 15.06 -5.64
C ILE A 73 2.72 16.37 -6.32
N GLU A 74 1.58 16.95 -5.91
CA GLU A 74 1.03 18.18 -6.50
C GLU A 74 1.99 19.36 -6.36
N ALA A 75 2.64 19.48 -5.20
CA ALA A 75 3.66 20.49 -4.93
C ALA A 75 5.04 20.17 -5.51
N LYS A 76 5.22 19.01 -6.18
CA LYS A 76 6.52 18.49 -6.65
C LYS A 76 7.59 18.46 -5.55
N ASN A 77 7.18 18.12 -4.33
CA ASN A 77 8.06 18.07 -3.17
C ASN A 77 8.68 16.67 -3.02
N TYR A 78 9.81 16.46 -3.69
CA TYR A 78 10.54 15.20 -3.71
C TYR A 78 10.95 14.74 -2.30
N HIS A 79 11.45 15.66 -1.47
CA HIS A 79 11.85 15.38 -0.08
C HIS A 79 10.70 14.78 0.74
N ARG A 80 9.48 15.33 0.59
CA ARG A 80 8.33 14.86 1.35
C ARG A 80 7.87 13.49 0.88
N VAL A 81 7.95 13.20 -0.43
CA VAL A 81 7.66 11.87 -0.99
C VAL A 81 8.66 10.84 -0.50
N THR A 82 9.97 11.10 -0.59
CA THR A 82 10.99 10.15 -0.11
C THR A 82 10.92 9.95 1.40
N HIS A 83 10.62 10.99 2.18
CA HIS A 83 10.44 10.87 3.63
C HIS A 83 9.15 10.11 4.02
N LEU A 84 8.22 9.89 3.09
CA LEU A 84 7.07 9.00 3.28
C LEU A 84 7.42 7.52 3.06
N SER A 85 8.58 7.22 2.47
CA SER A 85 9.05 5.86 2.25
C SER A 85 9.71 5.25 3.48
N THR A 86 9.65 3.92 3.58
CA THR A 86 10.42 3.16 4.59
C THR A 86 11.91 3.22 4.27
N SER A 87 12.77 3.04 5.28
CA SER A 87 14.22 2.95 5.08
C SER A 87 14.63 1.78 4.19
N ARG A 88 13.75 0.80 4.00
CA ARG A 88 13.96 -0.33 3.09
C ARG A 88 14.26 0.11 1.67
N ILE A 89 13.63 1.20 1.20
CA ILE A 89 13.86 1.74 -0.13
C ILE A 89 15.26 2.35 -0.23
N SER A 90 15.67 3.18 0.74
CA SER A 90 17.01 3.74 0.75
C SER A 90 18.09 2.67 0.94
N GLN A 91 17.84 1.62 1.71
CA GLN A 91 18.73 0.45 1.84
C GLN A 91 18.84 -0.34 0.53
N SER A 92 17.73 -0.51 -0.18
CA SER A 92 17.72 -1.14 -1.50
C SER A 92 18.57 -0.35 -2.50
N ILE A 93 18.39 0.97 -2.57
CA ILE A 93 19.22 1.88 -3.38
C ILE A 93 20.68 1.78 -2.94
N GLN A 94 20.94 1.83 -1.64
CA GLN A 94 22.29 1.74 -1.08
C GLN A 94 23.00 0.49 -1.58
N ARG A 95 22.36 -0.68 -1.50
CA ARG A 95 22.92 -1.95 -1.97
C ARG A 95 23.09 -1.96 -3.49
N ALA A 96 22.06 -1.58 -4.24
CA ALA A 96 22.06 -1.62 -5.70
C ALA A 96 23.17 -0.75 -6.32
N TYR A 97 23.53 0.35 -5.64
CA TYR A 97 24.51 1.33 -6.13
C TYR A 97 25.77 1.44 -5.27
N ASN A 98 25.97 0.52 -4.32
CA ASN A 98 27.10 0.46 -3.39
C ASN A 98 27.41 1.81 -2.69
N ILE A 99 26.38 2.42 -2.11
CA ILE A 99 26.48 3.72 -1.41
C ILE A 99 26.90 3.48 0.05
N PRO A 100 27.70 4.37 0.68
CA PRO A 100 28.28 4.09 2.00
C PRO A 100 27.25 3.87 3.13
N SER A 101 26.09 4.52 3.07
CA SER A 101 25.03 4.38 4.08
C SER A 101 23.63 4.56 3.50
N GLU A 102 22.62 4.09 4.22
CA GLU A 102 21.20 4.34 3.86
C GLU A 102 20.86 5.84 3.87
N TYR A 103 21.52 6.64 4.71
CA TYR A 103 21.32 8.08 4.80
C TYR A 103 21.87 8.79 3.55
N ASP A 104 23.09 8.43 3.13
CA ASP A 104 23.69 8.92 1.89
C ASP A 104 22.85 8.51 0.68
N ALA A 105 22.31 7.28 0.69
CA ALA A 105 21.42 6.80 -0.35
C ALA A 105 20.11 7.58 -0.40
N MET A 106 19.54 7.94 0.74
CA MET A 106 18.34 8.78 0.82
C MET A 106 18.60 10.21 0.29
N GLU A 107 19.69 10.85 0.70
CA GLU A 107 20.06 12.18 0.21
C GLU A 107 20.26 12.19 -1.30
N ALA A 108 21.02 11.21 -1.79
CA ALA A 108 21.31 11.12 -3.21
C ALA A 108 20.09 10.69 -4.04
N TRP A 109 19.17 9.90 -3.46
CA TRP A 109 17.86 9.64 -4.05
C TRP A 109 17.02 10.93 -4.20
N VAL A 110 17.01 11.80 -3.19
CA VAL A 110 16.30 13.08 -3.32
C VAL A 110 16.92 13.97 -4.40
N LYS A 111 18.25 14.09 -4.42
CA LYS A 111 18.99 14.86 -5.43
C LYS A 111 18.81 14.28 -6.85
N SER A 112 18.51 13.00 -6.95
CA SER A 112 18.23 12.30 -8.20
C SER A 112 17.04 12.91 -8.95
N PHE A 113 16.01 13.40 -8.23
CA PHE A 113 14.87 14.09 -8.83
C PHE A 113 15.23 15.47 -9.41
N GLU A 114 16.16 16.19 -8.77
CA GLU A 114 16.62 17.50 -9.24
C GLU A 114 17.46 17.38 -10.53
N THR A 115 18.22 16.29 -10.64
CA THR A 115 19.17 16.05 -11.73
C THR A 115 18.58 15.23 -12.88
N GLY A 116 17.33 14.76 -12.74
CA GLY A 116 16.65 13.92 -13.74
C GLY A 116 17.21 12.50 -13.87
N LYS A 117 18.07 12.07 -12.94
CA LYS A 117 18.59 10.70 -12.87
C LYS A 117 17.71 9.89 -11.91
N ALA A 118 16.82 9.05 -12.42
CA ALA A 118 15.99 8.21 -11.56
C ALA A 118 16.78 7.00 -11.03
N TRP A 119 16.92 6.88 -9.71
CA TRP A 119 17.45 5.67 -9.06
C TRP A 119 16.34 4.67 -8.74
N CYS A 120 15.15 5.20 -8.43
CA CYS A 120 13.88 4.53 -8.56
C CYS A 120 13.00 5.39 -9.47
N GLU A 121 12.09 4.78 -10.23
CA GLU A 121 11.18 5.43 -11.18
C GLU A 121 10.07 6.25 -10.48
N TYR A 122 10.31 6.73 -9.26
CA TYR A 122 9.43 7.63 -8.54
C TYR A 122 9.22 8.96 -9.27
N ASP A 123 10.08 9.31 -10.23
CA ASP A 123 9.89 10.46 -11.10
C ASP A 123 8.59 10.36 -11.91
N LEU A 124 8.12 9.14 -12.19
CA LEU A 124 6.82 8.88 -12.82
C LEU A 124 5.66 9.48 -12.01
N LEU A 125 5.77 9.52 -10.67
CA LEU A 125 4.75 10.09 -9.79
C LEU A 125 4.55 11.59 -10.03
N PHE A 126 5.55 12.28 -10.58
CA PHE A 126 5.53 13.73 -10.83
C PHE A 126 5.34 14.09 -12.30
N LYS A 127 5.69 13.16 -13.20
CA LYS A 127 5.47 13.29 -14.65
C LYS A 127 4.02 13.03 -15.02
N ASP A 128 3.43 12.00 -14.42
CA ASP A 128 2.04 11.64 -14.69
C ASP A 128 1.08 12.45 -13.83
N LYS A 129 -0.03 12.91 -14.43
CA LYS A 129 -1.10 13.55 -13.68
C LYS A 129 -1.95 12.48 -13.01
N ILE A 130 -1.76 12.28 -11.71
CA ILE A 130 -2.54 11.33 -10.91
C ILE A 130 -3.88 11.95 -10.51
N VAL A 131 -4.98 11.28 -10.88
CA VAL A 131 -6.36 11.77 -10.66
C VAL A 131 -7.15 10.95 -9.65
N SER A 132 -6.72 9.73 -9.34
CA SER A 132 -7.35 8.88 -8.33
C SER A 132 -6.34 7.99 -7.62
N TYR A 133 -6.57 7.76 -6.33
CA TYR A 133 -5.83 6.86 -5.45
C TYR A 133 -6.82 5.79 -4.97
N GLU A 134 -6.66 4.56 -5.44
CA GLU A 134 -7.57 3.46 -5.17
C GLU A 134 -6.90 2.46 -4.21
N ILE A 135 -7.46 2.34 -3.01
CA ILE A 135 -6.88 1.59 -1.89
C ILE A 135 -7.47 0.19 -1.86
N GLU A 136 -6.63 -0.83 -1.93
CA GLU A 136 -7.01 -2.24 -1.77
C GLU A 136 -6.28 -2.87 -0.58
N PRO A 137 -6.98 -3.57 0.33
CA PRO A 137 -6.31 -4.31 1.40
C PRO A 137 -5.47 -5.44 0.83
N LEU A 138 -4.21 -5.55 1.25
CA LEU A 138 -3.29 -6.56 0.75
C LEU A 138 -3.11 -7.70 1.74
N GLN A 139 -2.49 -7.40 2.89
CA GLN A 139 -2.08 -8.41 3.86
C GLN A 139 -2.18 -7.85 5.28
N ALA A 140 -2.45 -8.71 6.27
CA ALA A 140 -2.27 -8.37 7.67
C ALA A 140 -1.83 -9.58 8.50
N SER A 141 -0.90 -9.36 9.43
CA SER A 141 -0.34 -10.42 10.28
C SER A 141 -0.02 -9.93 11.69
N GLU A 142 0.01 -10.87 12.62
CA GLU A 142 0.50 -10.67 13.98
C GLU A 142 1.97 -11.11 14.10
N TYR A 143 2.71 -10.41 14.96
CA TYR A 143 4.10 -10.72 15.29
C TYR A 143 4.42 -10.24 16.71
N ASN A 144 5.53 -10.71 17.27
CA ASN A 144 5.99 -10.34 18.62
C ASN A 144 4.90 -10.51 19.70
N ASP A 145 4.34 -11.72 19.81
CA ASP A 145 3.40 -12.06 20.87
C ASP A 145 4.13 -12.21 22.21
N PHE A 146 3.73 -11.39 23.19
CA PHE A 146 4.25 -11.41 24.56
C PHE A 146 3.13 -11.03 25.54
N ASP A 147 2.94 -11.82 26.59
CA ASP A 147 1.87 -11.66 27.58
C ASP A 147 0.45 -11.56 26.97
N GLY A 148 0.20 -12.33 25.91
CA GLY A 148 -1.09 -12.35 25.21
C GLY A 148 -1.39 -11.06 24.43
N LYS A 149 -0.36 -10.24 24.15
CA LYS A 149 -0.44 -9.06 23.30
C LYS A 149 0.58 -9.18 22.17
N SER A 150 0.07 -9.15 20.94
CA SER A 150 0.86 -9.14 19.72
C SER A 150 0.89 -7.75 19.09
N SER A 151 1.97 -7.47 18.36
CA SER A 151 2.00 -6.36 17.39
C SER A 151 1.41 -6.83 16.07
N LYS A 152 0.87 -5.90 15.29
CA LYS A 152 0.23 -6.17 14.00
C LYS A 152 0.95 -5.40 12.91
N ARG A 153 1.19 -6.05 11.78
CA ARG A 153 1.69 -5.45 10.53
C ARG A 153 0.60 -5.57 9.50
N MET A 154 0.42 -4.53 8.70
CA MET A 154 -0.61 -4.51 7.67
C MET A 154 -0.15 -3.75 6.45
N THR A 155 -0.60 -4.19 5.29
CA THR A 155 -0.27 -3.58 4.01
C THR A 155 -1.50 -3.33 3.17
N PHE A 156 -1.43 -2.28 2.37
CA PHE A 156 -2.42 -1.92 1.37
C PHE A 156 -1.73 -1.68 0.05
N TYR A 157 -2.34 -2.13 -1.05
CA TYR A 157 -2.04 -1.56 -2.35
C TYR A 157 -2.75 -0.21 -2.48
N VAL A 158 -2.03 0.75 -3.05
CA VAL A 158 -2.58 2.02 -3.49
C VAL A 158 -2.28 2.16 -4.97
N TYR A 159 -3.30 1.92 -5.79
CA TYR A 159 -3.26 2.07 -7.23
C TYR A 159 -3.41 3.55 -7.57
N LEU A 160 -2.50 4.09 -8.38
CA LEU A 160 -2.53 5.47 -8.83
C LEU A 160 -3.08 5.53 -10.26
N ARG A 161 -4.28 6.10 -10.41
CA ARG A 161 -4.91 6.30 -11.72
C ARG A 161 -4.36 7.57 -12.36
N LYS A 162 -3.87 7.42 -13.58
CA LYS A 162 -3.44 8.55 -14.41
C LYS A 162 -4.62 9.19 -15.12
N GLU A 163 -4.53 10.48 -15.42
CA GLU A 163 -5.49 11.16 -16.29
C GLU A 163 -5.60 10.42 -17.63
N GLY A 164 -6.83 10.23 -18.12
CA GLY A 164 -7.10 9.47 -19.35
C GLY A 164 -7.05 7.94 -19.20
N GLN A 165 -6.62 7.40 -18.05
CA GLN A 165 -6.62 5.96 -17.82
C GLN A 165 -8.03 5.45 -17.49
N THR A 166 -8.56 4.59 -18.37
CA THR A 166 -9.89 3.98 -18.24
C THR A 166 -9.79 2.50 -17.84
N GLY A 167 -10.90 1.93 -17.38
CA GLY A 167 -10.95 0.53 -16.97
C GLY A 167 -10.40 0.26 -15.56
N LYS A 168 -10.36 -1.03 -15.21
CA LYS A 168 -9.89 -1.53 -13.92
C LYS A 168 -8.36 -1.43 -13.82
N LEU A 169 -7.87 -0.92 -12.70
CA LEU A 169 -6.44 -0.89 -12.40
C LEU A 169 -5.98 -2.30 -11.98
N THR A 170 -4.81 -2.68 -12.46
CA THR A 170 -4.11 -3.92 -12.14
C THR A 170 -2.65 -3.61 -11.84
N LEU A 171 -1.92 -4.58 -11.27
CA LEU A 171 -0.49 -4.42 -10.96
C LEU A 171 0.34 -4.15 -12.21
N GLU A 172 -0.10 -4.65 -13.37
CA GLU A 172 0.61 -4.56 -14.65
C GLU A 172 0.33 -3.26 -15.40
N ASN A 173 -0.81 -2.63 -15.16
CA ASN A 173 -1.28 -1.50 -15.96
C ASN A 173 -1.28 -0.16 -15.22
N SER A 174 -0.85 -0.12 -13.96
CA SER A 174 -0.93 1.06 -13.13
C SER A 174 0.29 1.21 -12.23
N HIS A 175 0.49 2.44 -11.74
CA HIS A 175 1.50 2.70 -10.72
C HIS A 175 0.95 2.22 -9.39
N VAL A 176 1.62 1.27 -8.74
CA VAL A 176 1.12 0.67 -7.49
C VAL A 176 2.14 0.86 -6.37
N LEU A 177 1.70 1.55 -5.32
CA LEU A 177 2.45 1.70 -4.09
C LEU A 177 1.95 0.70 -3.05
N VAL A 178 2.87 0.11 -2.30
CA VAL A 178 2.55 -0.67 -1.10
C VAL A 178 2.72 0.25 0.10
N PHE A 179 1.63 0.54 0.79
CA PHE A 179 1.68 1.24 2.07
C PHE A 179 1.66 0.23 3.21
N GLU A 180 2.63 0.34 4.13
CA GLU A 180 2.72 -0.46 5.34
C GLU A 180 2.36 0.37 6.57
N GLY A 181 1.56 -0.21 7.47
CA GLY A 181 1.32 0.30 8.81
C GLY A 181 1.67 -0.74 9.88
N LYS A 182 1.86 -0.26 11.11
CA LYS A 182 2.09 -1.09 12.30
C LYS A 182 1.18 -0.65 13.45
N HIS A 183 0.66 -1.61 14.19
CA HIS A 183 -0.01 -1.38 15.48
C HIS A 183 0.72 -2.20 16.53
N TYR A 184 1.36 -1.52 17.47
CA TYR A 184 2.25 -2.15 18.44
C TYR A 184 1.46 -2.74 19.60
N ARG A 185 2.01 -3.78 20.24
CA ARG A 185 1.46 -4.42 21.45
C ARG A 185 1.16 -3.47 22.62
N THR A 186 1.75 -2.27 22.60
CA THR A 186 1.50 -1.16 23.53
C THR A 186 0.26 -0.33 23.19
N ASP A 187 -0.57 -0.81 22.25
CA ASP A 187 -1.74 -0.14 21.68
C ASP A 187 -1.41 1.19 20.98
N GLN A 188 -0.21 1.29 20.43
CA GLN A 188 0.26 2.47 19.70
C GLN A 188 0.24 2.23 18.19
N TRP A 189 -0.27 3.19 17.43
CA TRP A 189 -0.21 3.16 15.98
C TRP A 189 1.08 3.80 15.49
N GLY A 190 1.84 3.04 14.69
CA GLY A 190 2.89 3.59 13.85
C GLY A 190 2.32 4.40 12.68
N ARG A 191 3.18 5.17 12.04
CA ARG A 191 2.87 5.86 10.78
C ARG A 191 2.72 4.84 9.64
N PHE A 192 1.83 5.13 8.69
CA PHE A 192 1.82 4.44 7.41
C PHE A 192 2.90 4.99 6.48
N SER A 193 3.72 4.12 5.91
CA SER A 193 4.85 4.51 5.05
C SER A 193 4.82 3.70 3.75
N ILE A 194 5.39 4.24 2.68
CA ILE A 194 5.52 3.55 1.40
C ILE A 194 6.64 2.51 1.54
N ASP A 195 6.30 1.23 1.55
CA ASP A 195 7.29 0.14 1.62
C ASP A 195 7.83 -0.24 0.25
N ALA A 196 7.02 -0.08 -0.80
CA ALA A 196 7.43 -0.38 -2.16
C ALA A 196 6.71 0.47 -3.20
N PHE A 197 7.40 0.74 -4.31
CA PHE A 197 6.79 1.10 -5.59
C PHE A 197 7.01 -0.07 -6.55
N LEU A 198 5.96 -0.86 -6.76
CA LEU A 198 6.07 -2.14 -7.45
C LEU A 198 6.59 -1.97 -8.86
N ASN A 199 7.55 -2.80 -9.26
CA ASN A 199 8.22 -2.79 -10.57
C ASN A 199 9.02 -1.53 -10.91
N HIS A 200 9.11 -0.56 -10.00
CA HIS A 200 9.67 0.77 -10.26
C HIS A 200 10.87 1.12 -9.38
N CYS A 201 11.31 0.20 -8.52
CA CYS A 201 12.47 0.37 -7.64
C CYS A 201 13.13 -1.00 -7.42
N PRO A 202 14.47 -1.10 -7.31
CA PRO A 202 15.19 -2.37 -7.17
C PRO A 202 15.04 -2.95 -5.74
N ILE A 203 13.81 -3.06 -5.26
CA ILE A 203 13.50 -3.57 -3.93
C ILE A 203 13.51 -5.09 -4.01
N LEU A 204 14.51 -5.69 -3.36
CA LEU A 204 14.55 -7.13 -3.15
C LEU A 204 13.28 -7.59 -2.41
N SER A 205 12.72 -8.72 -2.81
CA SER A 205 11.65 -9.38 -2.06
C SER A 205 12.10 -9.63 -0.60
N PRO A 206 11.18 -9.79 0.37
CA PRO A 206 11.57 -10.12 1.74
C PRO A 206 12.51 -11.33 1.85
N GLU A 207 12.31 -12.35 0.99
CA GLU A 207 13.13 -13.56 0.92
C GLU A 207 14.49 -13.31 0.25
N GLU A 208 14.54 -12.45 -0.76
CA GLU A 208 15.79 -11.99 -1.36
C GLU A 208 16.58 -11.11 -0.38
N GLU A 209 15.88 -10.36 0.46
CA GLU A 209 16.48 -9.53 1.50
C GLU A 209 17.00 -10.35 2.67
N GLU A 210 16.27 -11.38 3.11
CA GLU A 210 16.78 -12.35 4.09
C GLU A 210 17.99 -13.09 3.56
N ARG A 211 17.94 -13.61 2.32
CA ARG A 211 19.10 -14.27 1.70
C ARG A 211 20.29 -13.32 1.53
N ALA A 212 20.05 -12.06 1.18
CA ALA A 212 21.11 -11.06 1.12
C ALA A 212 21.72 -10.79 2.50
N LYS A 213 20.90 -10.67 3.56
CA LYS A 213 21.36 -10.50 4.95
C LYS A 213 22.14 -11.73 5.44
N GLU A 214 21.68 -12.93 5.13
CA GLU A 214 22.41 -14.18 5.42
C GLU A 214 23.74 -14.22 4.68
N PHE A 215 23.79 -13.83 3.42
CA PHE A 215 25.03 -13.74 2.65
C PHE A 215 26.00 -12.70 3.24
N GLU A 216 25.53 -11.49 3.51
CA GLU A 216 26.33 -10.39 4.11
C GLU A 216 26.88 -10.77 5.49
N SER A 217 26.08 -11.44 6.33
CA SER A 217 26.51 -11.88 7.66
C SER A 217 27.49 -13.07 7.63
N SER A 218 27.42 -13.91 6.59
CA SER A 218 28.32 -15.05 6.39
C SER A 218 29.58 -14.71 5.60
N HIS A 219 29.59 -13.58 4.90
CA HIS A 219 30.72 -13.06 4.13
C HIS A 219 30.98 -11.59 4.50
N PRO A 220 31.41 -11.32 5.75
CA PRO A 220 31.71 -9.96 6.17
C PRO A 220 32.79 -9.36 5.27
N ASP A 221 32.55 -8.15 4.80
CA ASP A 221 33.50 -7.43 3.94
C ASP A 221 34.78 -7.11 4.73
N GLU A 222 35.87 -7.83 4.43
CA GLU A 222 37.18 -7.67 5.07
C GLU A 222 37.97 -6.46 4.54
N SER A 223 37.40 -5.65 3.65
CA SER A 223 38.11 -4.53 3.00
C SER A 223 38.11 -3.19 3.75
N ARG A 224 37.87 -3.20 5.08
CA ARG A 224 37.94 -1.99 5.93
C ARG A 224 39.32 -1.71 6.51
#